data_AF-A0A645ATR0-F1
#
_entry.id   AF-A0A645ATR0-F1
#
_cell.length_a   1.000
_cell.length_b   1.000
_cell.length_c   1.000
_cell.angle_alpha   90.00
_cell.angle_beta   90.00
_cell.angle_gamma   90.00
#
_symmetry.space_group_name_H-M   'P 1'
#
loop_
_entity.id
_entity.type
_entity.pdbx_description
1 polymer ?
#
loop_
_entity_poly.entity_id
_entity_poly.type
_entity_poly.pdbx_seq_one_letter_code
_entity_poly.pdbx_strand_id
1 'polypeptide(L)' 'MELTRNEFRILQLLMERKGSTVSREAMMTRLWEGDSFVDENTLTVNINRLRRKLEAAGLTDFITTKKGMGYLICT' A
#
# COMPACT_ATOMS: atom_id res chain seq x y z
N MET A 1 5.76 6.55 -15.31
CA MET A 1 4.88 6.51 -14.13
C MET A 1 5.74 6.65 -12.90
N GLU A 2 5.70 7.80 -12.23
CA GLU A 2 6.50 8.00 -11.01
C GLU A 2 5.65 7.68 -9.78
N LEU A 3 6.18 6.81 -8.92
CA LEU A 3 5.64 6.56 -7.59
C LEU A 3 6.23 7.58 -6.63
N THR A 4 5.40 8.17 -5.80
CA THR A 4 5.88 8.95 -4.67
C THR A 4 6.59 8.03 -3.68
N ARG A 5 7.44 8.62 -2.82
CA ARG A 5 8.20 7.87 -1.81
C ARG A 5 7.29 6.98 -0.93
N ASN A 6 6.08 7.47 -0.62
CA ASN A 6 5.09 6.75 0.18
C ASN A 6 4.42 5.61 -0.61
N GLU A 7 3.98 5.85 -1.84
CA GLU A 7 3.40 4.80 -2.69
C GLU A 7 4.41 3.67 -2.94
N PHE A 8 5.68 4.01 -3.17
CA PHE A 8 6.75 3.02 -3.34
C PHE A 8 6.97 2.20 -2.06
N ARG A 9 7.02 2.84 -0.89
CA ARG A 9 7.16 2.12 0.39
C ARG A 9 5.97 1.21 0.70
N ILE A 10 4.75 1.68 0.43
CA ILE A 10 3.54 0.86 0.60
C ILE A 10 3.64 -0.39 -0.29
N LEU A 11 3.97 -0.19 -1.57
CA LEU A 11 4.15 -1.27 -2.51
C LEU A 11 5.24 -2.25 -2.05
N GLN A 12 6.39 -1.72 -1.64
CA GLN A 12 7.51 -2.53 -1.16
C GLN A 12 7.12 -3.35 0.07
N LEU A 13 6.50 -2.74 1.07
CA LEU A 13 6.06 -3.44 2.29
C LEU A 13 5.06 -4.56 1.96
N LEU A 14 4.11 -4.27 1.07
CA LEU A 14 3.14 -5.26 0.64
C LEU A 14 3.77 -6.39 -0.19
N MET A 15 4.79 -6.10 -0.99
CA MET A 15 5.55 -7.10 -1.74
C MET A 15 6.46 -7.94 -0.84
N GLU A 16 7.13 -7.33 0.14
CA GLU A 16 7.91 -8.04 1.17
C GLU A 16 7.03 -9.00 1.96
N ARG A 17 5.77 -8.62 2.19
CA ARG A 17 4.74 -9.44 2.84
C ARG A 17 3.75 -10.07 1.85
N LYS A 18 4.20 -10.37 0.62
CA LYS A 18 3.34 -11.00 -0.40
C LYS A 18 2.71 -12.29 0.16
N GLY A 19 1.41 -12.46 -0.03
CA GLY A 19 0.64 -13.57 0.54
C GLY A 19 0.27 -13.43 2.03
N SER A 20 0.74 -12.38 2.70
CA SER A 20 0.37 -12.04 4.08
C SER A 20 -0.44 -10.74 4.14
N THR A 21 -1.44 -10.69 5.03
CA THR A 21 -2.20 -9.45 5.22
C THR A 21 -1.40 -8.48 6.07
N VAL A 22 -1.21 -7.27 5.57
CA VAL A 22 -0.53 -6.18 6.27
C VAL A 22 -1.59 -5.25 6.87
N SER A 23 -1.61 -5.17 8.20
CA SER A 23 -2.50 -4.28 8.94
C SER A 23 -2.21 -2.81 8.65
N ARG A 24 -3.24 -1.96 8.78
CA ARG A 24 -3.08 -0.51 8.60
C ARG A 24 -2.04 0.08 9.54
N GLU A 25 -2.05 -0.36 10.80
CA GLU A 25 -1.06 0.05 11.80
C GLU A 25 0.37 -0.29 11.36
N ALA A 26 0.60 -1.51 10.86
CA ALA A 26 1.92 -1.92 10.36
C ALA A 26 2.37 -1.07 9.16
N MET A 27 1.45 -0.69 8.27
CA MET A 27 1.76 0.25 7.19
C MET A 27 2.08 1.65 7.70
N MET A 28 1.28 2.16 8.63
CA MET A 28 1.50 3.48 9.24
C MET A 28 2.85 3.53 9.94
N THR A 29 3.19 2.52 10.74
CA THR A 29 4.51 2.40 11.39
C THR A 29 5.64 2.45 10.39
N ARG A 30 5.56 1.66 9.30
CA ARG A 30 6.60 1.63 8.26
C ARG A 30 6.75 2.97 7.51
N LEU A 31 5.64 3.68 7.31
CA LEU A 31 5.65 5.00 6.67
C LEU A 31 6.19 6.09 7.61
N TRP A 32 5.91 5.95 8.90
CA TRP A 32 6.41 6.85 9.95
C TRP A 32 7.93 6.81 10.09
N GLU A 33 8.55 5.63 9.95
CA GLU A 33 10.01 5.46 9.99
C GLU A 33 10.76 6.28 8.94
N GLY A 34 10.04 6.82 7.95
CA GLY A 34 10.65 7.42 6.79
C GLY A 34 10.32 8.89 6.56
N ASP A 35 10.14 9.65 7.64
CA ASP A 35 9.93 11.12 7.65
C ASP A 35 8.58 11.60 7.08
N SER A 36 7.63 10.69 6.84
CA SER A 36 6.31 11.05 6.36
C SER A 36 5.26 10.69 7.41
N PHE A 37 4.72 11.72 8.05
CA PHE A 37 3.53 11.57 8.89
C PHE A 37 2.35 11.23 7.98
N VAL A 38 1.86 10.00 8.05
CA VAL A 38 0.77 9.49 7.20
C VAL A 38 -0.37 9.04 8.09
N ASP A 39 -1.50 9.75 8.03
CA ASP A 39 -2.75 9.36 8.67
C ASP A 39 -3.48 8.24 7.92
N GLU A 40 -4.45 7.59 8.56
CA GLU A 40 -5.25 6.50 7.95
C GLU A 40 -5.95 6.93 6.65
N ASN A 41 -6.45 8.17 6.61
CA ASN A 41 -7.05 8.77 5.43
C ASN A 41 -6.03 8.91 4.29
N THR A 42 -4.85 9.42 4.62
CA THR A 42 -3.74 9.60 3.67
C THR A 42 -3.24 8.25 3.16
N LEU A 43 -3.13 7.23 4.01
CA LEU A 43 -2.79 5.86 3.60
C LEU A 43 -3.81 5.32 2.58
N THR A 44 -5.10 5.47 2.87
CA THR A 44 -6.19 5.02 2.00
C THR A 44 -6.15 5.71 0.63
N VAL A 45 -5.87 7.01 0.60
CA VAL A 45 -5.71 7.77 -0.65
C VAL A 45 -4.47 7.30 -1.43
N ASN A 46 -3.32 7.11 -0.75
CA ASN A 46 -2.10 6.63 -1.39
C ASN A 46 -2.28 5.23 -1.98
N ILE A 47 -2.97 4.33 -1.27
CA ILE A 47 -3.27 2.98 -1.78
C ILE A 47 -4.19 3.04 -2.99
N ASN A 48 -5.24 3.86 -2.96
CA ASN A 48 -6.11 4.04 -4.13
C ASN A 48 -5.36 4.61 -5.34
N ARG A 49 -4.45 5.57 -5.13
CA ARG A 49 -3.59 6.12 -6.19
C ARG A 49 -2.63 5.06 -6.73
N LEU A 50 -1.97 4.32 -5.85
CA LEU A 50 -1.10 3.20 -6.20
C LEU A 50 -1.86 2.14 -7.00
N ARG A 51 -3.07 1.77 -6.59
CA ARG A 51 -3.92 0.81 -7.30
C ARG A 51 -4.23 1.27 -8.72
N ARG A 52 -4.66 2.53 -8.90
CA ARG A 52 -4.90 3.09 -10.25
C ARG A 52 -3.64 3.09 -11.11
N LYS A 53 -2.47 3.33 -10.52
CA LYS A 53 -1.19 3.26 -11.22
C LYS A 53 -0.87 1.82 -11.65
N LEU A 54 -1.06 0.85 -10.76
CA LEU A 54 -0.85 -0.57 -11.07
C LEU A 54 -1.82 -1.04 -12.17
N GLU A 55 -3.10 -0.67 -12.07
CA GLU A 55 -4.11 -0.97 -13.10
C GLU A 55 -3.71 -0.37 -14.47
N ALA A 56 -3.24 0.88 -14.50
CA ALA A 56 -2.74 1.51 -15.73
C ALA A 56 -1.47 0.85 -16.29
N ALA A 57 -0.72 0.12 -15.47
CA ALA A 57 0.42 -0.70 -15.89
C ALA A 57 0.03 -2.14 -16.29
N GLY A 58 -1.26 -2.49 -16.26
CA GLY A 58 -1.77 -3.83 -16.57
C GLY A 58 -1.83 -4.79 -15.38
N LEU A 59 -1.55 -4.31 -14.17
CA LEU A 59 -1.65 -5.08 -12.91
C LEU A 59 -2.99 -4.80 -12.23
N THR A 60 -4.06 -5.38 -12.76
CA THR A 60 -5.41 -5.34 -12.18
C THR A 60 -5.52 -6.20 -10.92
N ASP A 61 -6.25 -5.72 -9.91
CA ASP A 61 -6.50 -6.43 -8.64
C ASP A 61 -5.27 -6.84 -7.80
N PHE A 62 -4.11 -6.21 -8.04
CA PHE A 62 -2.87 -6.55 -7.35
C PHE A 62 -2.92 -6.32 -5.83
N ILE A 63 -3.68 -5.32 -5.37
CA ILE A 63 -3.86 -4.99 -3.95
C ILE A 63 -5.31 -5.22 -3.56
N THR A 64 -5.53 -6.19 -2.67
CA THR A 64 -6.83 -6.51 -2.10
C THR A 64 -6.96 -5.91 -0.70
N THR A 65 -8.02 -5.12 -0.48
CA THR A 65 -8.34 -4.60 0.87
C THR A 65 -9.23 -5.58 1.62
N LYS A 66 -8.74 -6.13 2.74
CA LYS A 66 -9.56 -6.88 3.68
C LYS A 66 -10.06 -5.96 4.80
N LYS A 67 -11.35 -5.61 4.76
CA LYS A 67 -12.01 -4.83 5.83
C LYS A 67 -11.75 -5.47 7.19
N GLY A 68 -11.24 -4.68 8.14
CA GLY A 68 -10.92 -5.12 9.50
C GLY A 68 -9.56 -5.81 9.68
N MET A 69 -8.87 -6.20 8.60
CA MET A 69 -7.55 -6.83 8.69
C MET A 69 -6.43 -6.01 8.04
N GLY A 70 -6.71 -5.25 6.98
CA GLY A 70 -5.71 -4.43 6.28
C GLY A 70 -5.68 -4.70 4.79
N TYR A 71 -4.49 -4.83 4.22
CA TYR A 71 -4.28 -4.98 2.78
C TYR A 71 -3.41 -6.20 2.48
N LEU A 72 -3.69 -6.87 1.38
CA LEU A 72 -3.05 -8.10 0.95
C LEU A 72 -2.66 -7.97 -0.53
N ILE A 73 -1.47 -8.40 -0.88
CA ILE A 73 -1.11 -8.67 -2.28
C ILE A 73 -1.28 -10.16 -2.55
N CYS A 74 -2.11 -10.46 -3.54
CA CYS A 74 -2.19 -11.76 -4.18
C CYS A 74 -1.59 -11.59 -5.59
N THR A 75 -0.58 -12.38 -5.91
CA THR A 75 -0.07 -12.52 -7.29
C THR A 75 -0.40 -13.91 -7.76
#